data_AF-A0A530YE64-F1
#
_entry.id   AF-A0A530YE64-F1
#
_cell.length_a   1.000
_cell.length_b   1.000
_cell.length_c   1.000
_cell.angle_alpha   90.00
_cell.angle_beta   90.00
_cell.angle_gamma   90.00
#
_symmetry.space_group_name_H-M   'P 1'
#
loop_
_entity.id
_entity.type
_entity.pdbx_description
1 polymer ?
#
loop_
_entity_poly.entity_id
_entity_poly.type
_entity_poly.pdbx_seq_one_letter_code
_entity_poly.pdbx_strand_id
1 'polypeptide(L)' 'MMARDMSPLAVDTLGAMKRHHCGLSVYCKTYDCRRRRDIDLDALIVRLGEDHGCMHWDLIKVFYC' A
#
# COMPACT_ATOMS: atom_id res chain seq x y z
N MET A 1 20.08 -10.09 -9.08
CA MET A 1 18.82 -9.81 -8.39
C MET A 1 19.18 -9.53 -6.95
N MET A 2 19.37 -8.25 -6.60
CA MET A 2 19.92 -7.88 -5.29
C MET A 2 18.79 -7.98 -4.27
N ALA A 3 18.96 -8.88 -3.29
CA ALA A 3 18.18 -8.85 -2.07
C ALA A 3 18.35 -7.46 -1.47
N ARG A 4 17.27 -6.67 -1.47
CA ARG A 4 17.22 -5.45 -0.69
C ARG A 4 17.31 -5.91 0.76
N ASP A 5 18.49 -5.75 1.35
CA ASP A 5 18.72 -5.85 2.78
C ASP A 5 17.97 -4.69 3.45
N MET A 6 16.65 -4.85 3.51
CA MET A 6 15.75 -3.92 4.16
C MET A 6 15.82 -4.19 5.63
N SER A 7 16.17 -3.15 6.38
CA SER A 7 16.11 -3.16 7.83
C SER A 7 14.81 -3.84 8.29
N PRO A 8 14.82 -4.63 9.38
CA PRO A 8 13.66 -5.41 9.84
C PRO A 8 12.42 -4.58 10.21
N LEU A 9 12.52 -3.25 10.11
CA LEU A 9 11.47 -2.27 10.39
C LEU A 9 10.97 -1.56 9.13
N ALA A 10 11.57 -1.81 7.96
CA ALA A 10 11.18 -1.15 6.73
C ALA A 10 9.89 -1.78 6.19
N VAL A 11 8.87 -0.94 5.98
CA VAL A 11 7.57 -1.31 5.44
C VAL A 11 7.43 -0.66 4.07
N ASP A 12 8.03 -1.24 3.03
CA ASP A 12 7.98 -0.70 1.67
C ASP A 12 7.17 -1.56 0.67
N THR A 13 6.80 -2.79 1.06
CA THR A 13 5.92 -3.67 0.29
C THR A 13 4.58 -3.92 1.00
N LEU A 14 3.59 -4.39 0.24
CA LEU A 14 2.30 -4.82 0.79
C LEU A 14 2.44 -6.01 1.74
N GLY A 15 3.32 -6.97 1.41
CA GLY A 15 3.65 -8.10 2.28
C GLY A 15 4.30 -7.65 3.58
N ALA A 16 5.15 -6.61 3.55
CA ALA A 16 5.70 -6.02 4.77
C ALA A 16 4.61 -5.35 5.61
N MET A 17 3.70 -4.57 5.02
CA MET A 17 2.57 -3.97 5.74
C MET A 17 1.75 -5.03 6.48
N LYS A 18 1.41 -6.12 5.79
CA LYS A 18 0.64 -7.22 6.38
C LYS A 18 1.38 -7.89 7.54
N ARG A 19 2.68 -8.21 7.36
CA ARG A 19 3.52 -8.81 8.42
C ARG A 19 3.62 -7.94 9.67
N HIS A 20 3.64 -6.61 9.50
CA HIS A 20 3.71 -5.66 10.61
C HIS A 20 2.34 -5.19 11.10
N HIS A 21 1.23 -5.82 10.67
CA HIS A 21 -0.14 -5.45 11.04
C HIS A 21 -0.47 -3.97 10.83
N CYS A 22 0.10 -3.37 9.78
CA CYS A 22 -0.17 -2.00 9.39
C CYS A 22 -1.54 -1.89 8.69
N GLY A 23 -2.17 -0.72 8.77
CA GLY A 23 -3.36 -0.39 8.00
C GLY A 23 -3.04 0.52 6.82
N LEU A 24 -3.86 0.44 5.77
CA LEU A 24 -3.78 1.34 4.61
C LEU A 24 -5.12 2.04 4.42
N SER A 25 -5.08 3.37 4.27
CA SER A 25 -6.27 4.15 3.93
C SER A 25 -5.95 5.13 2.82
N VAL A 26 -6.90 5.32 1.91
CA VAL A 26 -6.78 6.28 0.81
C VAL A 26 -7.70 7.45 1.05
N TYR A 27 -7.20 8.64 0.70
CA TYR A 27 -7.95 9.88 0.77
C TYR A 27 -7.95 10.51 -0.63
N CYS A 28 -9.15 10.76 -1.17
CA CYS A 28 -9.26 11.42 -2.46
C CYS A 28 -8.81 12.89 -2.34
N LYS A 29 -7.88 13.31 -3.20
CA LYS A 29 -7.37 14.70 -3.25
C LYS A 29 -8.04 15.58 -4.29
N THR A 30 -9.06 15.09 -5.00
CA THR A 30 -9.86 15.93 -5.91
C THR A 30 -10.47 17.09 -5.13
N TYR A 31 -10.47 18.29 -5.70
CA TYR A 31 -10.98 19.50 -5.04
C TYR A 31 -12.39 19.24 -4.47
N ASP A 32 -12.56 19.58 -3.18
CA ASP A 32 -13.77 19.34 -2.37
C ASP A 32 -14.20 17.87 -2.14
N CYS A 33 -13.44 16.88 -2.63
CA CYS A 33 -13.66 15.48 -2.28
C CYS A 33 -13.02 15.16 -0.93
N ARG A 34 -13.85 14.77 0.06
CA ARG A 34 -13.41 14.38 1.42
C ARG A 34 -13.53 12.89 1.70
N ARG A 35 -13.63 12.07 0.65
CA ARG A 35 -13.81 10.63 0.80
C ARG A 35 -12.52 9.99 1.29
N ARG A 36 -12.63 9.27 2.40
CA ARG A 36 -11.62 8.36 2.93
C ARG A 36 -12.14 6.93 2.90
N ARG A 37 -11.29 5.98 2.53
CA ARG A 37 -11.58 4.55 2.60
C ARG A 37 -10.40 3.80 3.20
N ASP A 38 -10.69 2.93 4.14
CA ASP A 38 -9.75 1.90 4.58
C ASP A 38 -9.74 0.79 3.53
N ILE A 39 -8.54 0.29 3.23
CA ILE A 39 -8.32 -0.69 2.19
C ILE A 39 -8.17 -2.07 2.81
N ASP A 40 -8.88 -3.04 2.24
CA ASP A 40 -8.62 -4.45 2.50
C ASP A 40 -7.26 -4.83 1.91
N LEU A 41 -6.27 -4.99 2.81
CA LEU A 41 -4.90 -5.33 2.44
C LEU A 41 -4.82 -6.72 1.81
N ASP A 42 -5.63 -7.68 2.24
CA ASP A 42 -5.61 -9.04 1.68
C ASP A 42 -6.12 -9.02 0.24
N ALA A 43 -7.22 -8.32 -0.02
CA ALA A 43 -7.73 -8.16 -1.38
C ALA A 43 -6.74 -7.41 -2.29
N LEU A 44 -6.05 -6.40 -1.76
CA LEU A 44 -5.03 -5.65 -2.50
C LEU A 44 -3.81 -6.51 -2.83
N ILE A 45 -3.35 -7.33 -1.88
CA ILE A 45 -2.24 -8.28 -2.08
C ILE A 45 -2.62 -9.32 -3.14
N VAL A 46 -3.84 -9.88 -3.10
CA VAL A 46 -4.31 -10.82 -4.14
C VAL A 46 -4.26 -10.18 -5.53
N ARG A 47 -4.56 -8.88 -5.63
CA ARG A 47 -4.57 -8.15 -6.89
C ARG A 47 -3.17 -7.77 -7.40
N LEU A 48 -2.26 -7.35 -6.52
CA LEU A 48 -0.98 -6.71 -6.91
C LEU A 48 0.27 -7.55 -6.59
N GLY A 49 0.16 -8.53 -5.70
CA GLY A 49 1.27 -9.32 -5.18
C GLY A 49 1.87 -8.76 -3.88
N GLU A 50 2.47 -9.64 -3.08
CA GLU A 50 3.08 -9.28 -1.79
C GLU A 50 4.32 -8.39 -1.94
N ASP A 51 5.08 -8.58 -3.02
CA ASP A 51 6.31 -7.80 -3.31
C ASP A 51 6.01 -6.42 -3.92
N HIS A 52 4.73 -6.11 -4.18
CA HIS A 52 4.36 -4.81 -4.72
C HIS A 52 4.64 -3.70 -3.69
N GLY A 53 5.19 -2.58 -4.16
CA GLY A 53 5.45 -1.41 -3.32
C GLY A 53 4.17 -0.86 -2.67
N CYS A 54 4.26 -0.44 -1.41
CA CYS A 54 3.12 0.09 -0.65
C CYS A 54 3.20 1.61 -0.43
N MET A 55 4.18 2.28 -1.03
CA MET A 55 4.35 3.73 -0.91
C MET A 55 3.45 4.48 -1.89
N HIS A 56 3.30 5.80 -1.64
CA HIS A 56 2.41 6.66 -2.42
C HIS A 56 2.57 6.52 -3.93
N TRP A 57 3.81 6.52 -4.43
CA TRP A 57 4.10 6.48 -5.86
C TRP A 57 3.78 5.13 -6.51
N ASP A 58 3.84 4.04 -5.75
CA ASP A 58 3.49 2.70 -6.22
C ASP A 58 1.96 2.54 -6.30
N LEU A 59 1.22 3.19 -5.40
CA LEU A 59 -0.22 3.01 -5.24
C LEU A 59 -1.10 4.09 -5.90
N ILE A 60 -0.55 5.27 -6.23
CA ILE A 60 -1.32 6.39 -6.81
C ILE A 60 -2.07 6.02 -8.09
N LYS A 61 -1.58 5.04 -8.86
CA LYS A 61 -2.20 4.57 -10.11
C LYS A 61 -3.22 3.44 -9.91
N VAL A 62 -3.37 2.94 -8.69
CA VAL A 62 -4.27 1.83 -8.37
C VAL A 62 -5.63 2.37 -7.90
N PHE A 63 -5.62 3.48 -7.16
CA PHE A 63 -6.82 4.03 -6.52
C PHE A 63 -7.35 5.26 -7.24
N TYR A 64 -8.65 5.22 -7.55
CA TYR A 64 -9.40 6.33 -8.13
C TYR A 64 -10.69 6.52 -7.33
N CYS A 65 -11.19 7.75 -7.29
CA CYS A 65 -12.42 8.11 -6.57
C CYS A 65 -13.61 8.20 -7.52
#